data_AF-A0A1P8EI02-F1
#
_entry.id   AF-A0A1P8EI02-F1
#
_cell.length_a   1.000
_cell.length_b   1.000
_cell.length_c   1.000
_cell.angle_alpha   90.00
_cell.angle_beta   90.00
_cell.angle_gamma   90.00
#
_symmetry.space_group_name_H-M   'P 1'
#
loop_
_entity.id
_entity.type
_entity.pdbx_description
1 polymer ?
#
loop_
_entity_poly.entity_id
_entity_poly.type
_entity_poly.pdbx_seq_one_letter_code
_entity_poly.pdbx_strand_id
1 'polypeptide(L)'
;MNYKILSTLLAGGILVLSGCATTPSATNAIMLANNQYEVTGIGKSNLIAKNNAVAAANKTCARSTPVIVDEKTEYNGVLKGVVDEQTGKIVEAAAGVIGTLAGKNASLAKDDDYQTTLKFYCKSN
;
A
#
# COMPACT_ATOMS: atom_id res chain seq x y z
N MET A 1 63.06 17.68 24.08
CA MET A 1 61.63 17.74 24.46
C MET A 1 60.89 18.42 23.32
N ASN A 2 60.21 17.65 22.46
CA ASN A 2 59.46 18.19 21.32
C ASN A 2 58.08 17.52 21.31
N TYR A 3 57.07 18.31 21.63
CA TYR A 3 55.67 17.93 21.71
C TYR A 3 55.08 17.93 20.30
N LYS A 4 55.04 16.76 19.65
CA LYS A 4 54.21 16.56 18.46
C LYS A 4 52.95 15.85 18.90
N ILE A 5 51.90 16.64 19.06
CA ILE A 5 50.53 16.23 19.34
C ILE A 5 50.11 15.21 18.28
N LEU A 6 49.95 13.97 18.71
CA LEU A 6 49.35 12.90 17.95
C LEU A 6 47.84 13.12 17.96
N SER A 7 47.35 13.94 17.03
CA SER A 7 45.92 14.16 16.81
C SER A 7 45.33 12.92 16.15
N THR A 8 44.91 11.95 16.97
CA THR A 8 44.17 10.77 16.53
C THR A 8 42.83 11.22 15.96
N LEU A 9 42.70 11.20 14.64
CA LEU A 9 41.45 11.42 13.93
C LEU A 9 40.40 10.40 14.42
N LEU A 10 39.38 10.89 15.12
CA LEU A 10 38.12 10.18 15.31
C LEU A 10 37.41 10.17 13.96
N ALA A 11 37.72 9.19 13.10
CA ALA A 11 37.00 8.96 11.86
C ALA A 11 35.63 8.36 12.21
N GLY A 12 34.67 9.25 12.48
CA GLY A 12 33.26 8.91 12.62
C GLY A 12 32.73 8.37 11.31
N GLY A 13 32.61 7.03 11.22
CA GLY A 13 31.84 6.38 10.17
C GLY A 13 30.36 6.64 10.41
N ILE A 14 29.79 7.62 9.72
CA ILE A 14 28.33 7.76 9.61
C ILE A 14 27.85 6.63 8.71
N LEU A 15 27.47 5.51 9.33
CA LEU A 15 26.70 4.46 8.67
C LEU A 15 25.31 5.05 8.39
N VAL A 16 25.10 5.56 7.17
CA VAL A 16 23.77 5.96 6.72
C VAL A 16 22.97 4.67 6.53
N LEU A 17 22.18 4.31 7.54
CA LEU A 17 21.27 3.18 7.50
C LEU A 17 20.08 3.58 6.61
N SER A 18 20.20 3.40 5.29
CA SER A 18 19.08 3.53 4.36
C SER A 18 18.13 2.35 4.54
N GLY A 19 17.37 2.36 5.64
CA GLY A 19 16.24 1.46 5.83
C GLY A 19 15.22 1.73 4.73
N CYS A 20 15.08 0.80 3.79
CA CYS A 20 14.01 0.81 2.81
C CYS A 20 12.72 0.41 3.53
N ALA A 21 12.09 1.35 4.25
CA ALA A 21 10.75 1.17 4.78
C ALA A 21 9.77 1.19 3.60
N THR A 22 9.75 0.11 2.82
CA THR A 22 8.73 -0.12 1.81
C THR A 22 7.49 -0.66 2.51
N THR A 23 6.40 0.08 2.43
CA THR A 23 5.09 -0.41 2.85
C THR A 23 4.66 -1.51 1.88
N PRO A 24 4.39 -2.74 2.36
CA PRO A 24 3.92 -3.82 1.50
C PRO A 24 2.59 -3.42 0.85
N SER A 25 2.51 -3.48 -0.48
CA SER A 25 1.30 -3.12 -1.23
C SER A 25 0.24 -4.23 -1.27
N ALA A 26 0.56 -5.41 -0.74
CA ALA A 26 -0.37 -6.52 -0.55
C ALA A 26 0.09 -7.44 0.59
N THR A 27 -0.84 -8.21 1.15
CA THR A 27 -0.56 -9.24 2.14
C THR A 27 0.02 -10.50 1.48
N ASN A 28 0.67 -11.33 2.28
CA ASN A 28 0.94 -12.71 1.89
C ASN A 28 -0.38 -13.47 1.73
N ALA A 29 -0.38 -14.51 0.89
CA ALA A 29 -1.55 -15.35 0.69
C ALA A 29 -1.82 -16.24 1.89
N ILE A 30 -3.09 -16.32 2.27
CA ILE A 30 -3.60 -17.20 3.33
C ILE A 30 -4.35 -18.33 2.66
N MET A 31 -4.03 -19.58 2.97
CA MET A 31 -4.79 -20.72 2.46
C MET A 31 -6.05 -20.92 3.30
N LEU A 32 -7.20 -20.88 2.63
CA LEU A 32 -8.52 -21.13 3.18
C LEU A 32 -8.88 -22.62 3.03
N ALA A 33 -10.03 -23.01 3.56
CA ALA A 33 -10.61 -24.33 3.28
C ALA A 33 -10.87 -24.50 1.76
N ASN A 34 -11.00 -25.75 1.30
CA ASN A 34 -11.34 -26.10 -0.09
C ASN A 34 -10.34 -25.60 -1.15
N ASN A 35 -9.05 -25.55 -0.81
CA ASN A 35 -7.96 -25.15 -1.71
C ASN A 35 -8.14 -23.73 -2.29
N GLN A 36 -8.82 -22.86 -1.55
CA GLN A 36 -8.90 -21.44 -1.85
C GLN A 36 -7.79 -20.69 -1.12
N TYR A 37 -7.50 -19.50 -1.61
CA TYR A 37 -6.50 -18.59 -1.09
C TYR A 37 -7.12 -17.22 -0.92
N GLU A 38 -6.67 -16.48 0.07
CA GLU A 38 -7.03 -15.10 0.32
C GLU A 38 -5.80 -14.21 0.23
N VAL A 39 -5.93 -13.08 -0.47
CA VAL A 39 -4.93 -12.00 -0.48
C VAL A 39 -5.63 -10.67 -0.34
N THR A 40 -4.98 -9.71 0.30
CA THR A 40 -5.48 -8.33 0.40
C THR A 40 -4.46 -7.38 -0.23
N GLY A 41 -4.85 -6.68 -1.28
CA GLY A 41 -4.09 -5.58 -1.88
C GLY A 41 -4.50 -4.24 -1.31
N ILE A 42 -3.55 -3.35 -1.06
CA ILE A 42 -3.80 -2.01 -0.55
C ILE A 42 -3.41 -0.95 -1.58
N GLY A 43 -4.04 0.22 -1.54
CA GLY A 43 -3.68 1.31 -2.45
C GLY A 43 -4.41 2.61 -2.13
N LYS A 44 -3.85 3.72 -2.64
CA LYS A 44 -4.49 5.05 -2.58
C LYS A 44 -5.78 5.20 -3.39
N SER A 45 -6.10 4.23 -4.24
CA SER A 45 -7.36 4.19 -4.98
C SER A 45 -7.85 2.75 -5.09
N ASN A 46 -9.16 2.60 -5.32
CA ASN A 46 -9.79 1.31 -5.56
C ASN A 46 -9.07 0.50 -6.65
N LEU A 47 -8.75 1.14 -7.78
CA LEU A 47 -8.06 0.50 -8.90
C LEU A 47 -6.66 -0.01 -8.50
N ILE A 48 -5.90 0.77 -7.74
CA ILE A 48 -4.55 0.39 -7.30
C ILE A 48 -4.64 -0.78 -6.32
N ALA A 49 -5.57 -0.73 -5.35
CA ALA A 49 -5.78 -1.82 -4.40
C ALA A 49 -6.16 -3.13 -5.10
N LYS A 50 -7.06 -3.07 -6.08
CA LYS A 50 -7.44 -4.23 -6.92
C LYS A 50 -6.27 -4.79 -7.70
N ASN A 51 -5.51 -3.94 -8.40
CA ASN A 51 -4.36 -4.38 -9.18
C ASN A 51 -3.28 -5.03 -8.29
N ASN A 52 -3.05 -4.49 -7.09
CA ASN A 52 -2.12 -5.08 -6.13
C ASN A 52 -2.61 -6.44 -5.61
N ALA A 53 -3.92 -6.59 -5.35
CA ALA A 53 -4.51 -7.87 -4.96
C ALA A 53 -4.41 -8.92 -6.08
N VAL A 54 -4.69 -8.53 -7.33
CA VAL A 54 -4.55 -9.40 -8.51
C VAL A 54 -3.09 -9.80 -8.74
N ALA A 55 -2.15 -8.88 -8.59
CA ALA A 55 -0.73 -9.19 -8.68
C ALA A 55 -0.30 -10.21 -7.62
N ALA A 56 -0.80 -10.07 -6.38
CA ALA A 56 -0.57 -11.05 -5.32
C ALA A 56 -1.19 -12.41 -5.65
N ALA A 57 -2.41 -12.46 -6.18
CA ALA A 57 -3.07 -13.71 -6.58
C ALA A 57 -2.33 -14.43 -7.71
N ASN A 58 -1.88 -13.69 -8.73
CA ASN A 58 -1.03 -14.23 -9.81
C ASN A 58 0.28 -14.81 -9.26
N LYS A 59 0.92 -14.10 -8.33
CA LYS A 59 2.15 -14.58 -7.69
C LYS A 59 1.93 -15.86 -6.89
N THR A 60 0.80 -15.97 -6.19
CA THR A 60 0.42 -17.19 -5.45
C THR A 60 0.20 -18.38 -6.38
N CYS A 61 -0.47 -18.18 -7.52
CA CYS A 61 -0.74 -19.28 -8.46
C CYS A 61 0.45 -19.63 -9.36
N ALA A 62 1.47 -18.78 -9.45
CA ALA A 62 2.70 -18.96 -10.22
C ALA A 62 2.47 -19.30 -11.71
N ARG A 63 2.24 -20.58 -12.04
CA ARG A 63 1.99 -21.08 -13.40
C ARG A 63 0.52 -21.39 -13.69
N SER A 64 -0.32 -21.39 -12.66
CA SER A 64 -1.77 -21.56 -12.76
C SER A 64 -2.46 -20.20 -12.87
N THR A 65 -3.69 -20.19 -13.36
CA THR A 65 -4.50 -18.98 -13.45
C THR A 65 -5.36 -18.83 -12.18
N PRO A 66 -5.30 -17.68 -11.47
CA PRO A 66 -6.21 -17.43 -10.36
C PRO A 66 -7.64 -17.26 -10.87
N VAL A 67 -8.58 -18.01 -10.29
CA VAL A 67 -10.02 -17.82 -10.50
C VAL A 67 -10.60 -17.18 -9.26
N ILE A 68 -11.03 -15.92 -9.39
CA ILE A 68 -11.59 -15.15 -8.29
C ILE A 68 -13.01 -15.65 -8.00
N VAL A 69 -13.27 -16.00 -6.74
CA VAL A 69 -14.58 -16.46 -6.26
C VAL A 69 -15.26 -15.42 -5.37
N ASP A 70 -14.49 -14.52 -4.77
CA ASP A 70 -14.99 -13.44 -3.92
C ASP A 70 -14.05 -12.23 -4.06
N GLU A 71 -14.62 -11.03 -4.17
CA GLU A 71 -13.89 -9.77 -4.20
C GLU A 71 -14.61 -8.77 -3.28
N LYS A 72 -13.87 -8.20 -2.34
CA LYS A 72 -14.38 -7.14 -1.46
C LYS A 72 -13.40 -5.98 -1.43
N THR A 73 -13.85 -4.79 -1.83
CA THR A 73 -13.07 -3.56 -1.67
C THR A 73 -13.68 -2.70 -0.57
N GLU A 74 -12.86 -2.25 0.37
CA GLU A 74 -13.24 -1.33 1.43
C GLU A 74 -12.38 -0.07 1.40
N TYR A 75 -13.01 1.07 1.66
CA TYR A 75 -12.30 2.30 2.02
C TYR A 75 -12.03 2.30 3.54
N ASN A 76 -10.77 2.50 3.90
CA ASN A 76 -10.22 2.56 5.25
C ASN A 76 -9.55 3.90 5.56
N GLY A 77 -9.70 4.91 4.69
CA GLY A 77 -9.15 6.23 4.94
C GLY A 77 -9.78 6.93 6.15
N VAL A 78 -9.14 8.02 6.57
CA VAL A 78 -9.45 8.78 7.80
C VAL A 78 -10.89 9.34 7.88
N LEU A 79 -11.64 9.27 6.77
CA LEU A 79 -13.03 9.69 6.67
C LEU A 79 -14.05 8.54 6.69
N LYS A 80 -13.62 7.29 6.93
CA LYS A 80 -14.52 6.13 7.05
C LYS A 80 -15.54 6.38 8.18
N GLY A 81 -16.82 6.52 7.83
CA GLY A 81 -17.94 6.69 8.77
C GLY A 81 -18.31 8.12 9.16
N VAL A 82 -17.59 9.15 8.69
CA VAL A 82 -17.93 10.58 8.95
C VAL A 82 -18.55 11.29 7.75
N VAL A 83 -18.52 10.69 6.57
CA VAL A 83 -19.21 11.17 5.36
C VAL A 83 -19.96 10.01 4.73
N ASP A 84 -21.23 10.23 4.41
CA ASP A 84 -22.00 9.36 3.53
C ASP A 84 -21.25 9.20 2.20
N GLU A 85 -21.26 7.99 1.63
CA GLU A 85 -20.44 7.59 0.47
C GLU A 85 -20.64 8.53 -0.74
N GLN A 86 -21.81 9.17 -0.82
CA GLN A 86 -22.14 10.16 -1.84
C GLN A 86 -21.52 11.54 -1.58
N THR A 87 -21.30 11.92 -0.31
CA THR A 87 -20.71 13.20 0.08
C THR A 87 -19.18 13.18 0.02
N GLY A 88 -18.55 12.04 0.33
CA GLY A 88 -17.10 11.87 0.23
C GLY A 88 -16.56 12.10 -1.19
N LYS A 89 -17.28 11.61 -2.21
CA LYS A 89 -16.94 11.84 -3.63
C LYS A 89 -17.07 13.31 -4.05
N ILE A 90 -17.97 14.07 -3.44
CA ILE A 90 -18.20 15.49 -3.74
C ILE A 90 -17.11 16.36 -3.10
N VAL A 91 -16.63 16.01 -1.91
CA VAL A 91 -15.54 16.72 -1.25
C VAL A 91 -14.21 16.52 -1.99
N GLU A 92 -13.92 15.32 -2.49
CA GLU A 92 -12.73 15.06 -3.30
C GLU A 92 -12.79 15.82 -4.65
N ALA A 93 -13.97 15.89 -5.27
CA ALA A 93 -14.18 16.68 -6.48
C ALA A 93 -14.08 18.20 -6.25
N ALA A 94 -14.51 18.71 -5.09
CA ALA A 94 -14.42 20.13 -4.74
C ALA A 94 -13.01 20.54 -4.29
N ALA A 95 -12.27 19.66 -3.61
CA ALA A 95 -10.87 19.88 -3.26
C ALA A 95 -9.97 19.96 -4.52
N GLY A 96 -10.35 19.27 -5.60
CA GLY A 96 -9.65 19.31 -6.89
C GLY A 96 -9.70 20.66 -7.62
N VAL A 97 -10.69 21.52 -7.33
CA VAL A 97 -10.87 22.81 -8.02
C VAL A 97 -10.53 24.05 -7.18
N ILE A 98 -10.51 23.96 -5.84
CA ILE A 98 -10.11 25.09 -4.96
C ILE A 98 -8.73 24.89 -4.31
N GLY A 99 -8.15 23.68 -4.39
CA GLY A 99 -6.85 23.34 -3.78
C GLY A 99 -5.61 23.95 -4.44
N THR A 100 -5.72 24.70 -5.53
CA THR A 100 -4.57 25.29 -6.24
C THR A 100 -4.16 26.67 -5.73
N LEU A 101 -4.94 27.31 -4.85
CA LEU A 101 -4.67 28.66 -4.32
C LEU A 101 -4.09 28.68 -2.90
N ALA A 102 -4.26 27.61 -2.12
CA ALA A 102 -3.68 27.48 -0.79
C ALA A 102 -2.57 26.42 -0.83
N GLY A 103 -1.32 26.85 -0.98
CA GLY A 103 -0.15 25.99 -1.06
C GLY A 103 0.00 25.02 0.12
N LYS A 104 -0.58 23.84 0.00
CA LYS A 104 -0.19 22.61 0.71
C LYS A 104 -0.96 21.45 0.07
N ASN A 105 -0.22 20.46 -0.42
CA ASN A 105 -0.75 19.23 -0.96
C ASN A 105 -1.68 18.54 0.07
N ALA A 106 -2.97 18.85 0.02
CA ALA A 106 -4.00 18.10 0.73
C ALA A 106 -4.29 16.82 -0.06
N SER A 107 -3.29 15.96 -0.22
CA SER A 107 -3.54 14.55 -0.58
C SER A 107 -4.14 13.92 0.68
N LEU A 108 -5.45 14.07 0.84
CA LEU A 108 -6.21 13.37 1.88
C LEU A 108 -6.13 11.85 1.70
N ALA A 109 -5.87 11.41 0.46
CA ALA A 109 -5.64 10.03 0.10
C ALA A 109 -4.27 9.54 0.60
N LYS A 110 -4.25 8.55 1.48
CA LYS A 110 -3.06 7.78 1.89
C LYS A 110 -2.91 6.50 1.05
N ASP A 111 -1.69 5.96 1.02
CA ASP A 111 -1.34 4.79 0.20
C ASP A 111 -2.08 3.49 0.60
N ASP A 112 -2.77 3.47 1.75
CA ASP A 112 -3.48 2.34 2.32
C ASP A 112 -5.00 2.56 2.48
N ASP A 113 -5.53 3.65 1.91
CA ASP A 113 -6.92 4.05 2.06
C ASP A 113 -7.92 3.09 1.44
N TYR A 114 -7.53 2.32 0.43
CA TYR A 114 -8.36 1.28 -0.15
C TYR A 114 -7.71 -0.08 0.09
N GLN A 115 -8.52 -1.04 0.50
CA GLN A 115 -8.10 -2.43 0.65
C GLN A 115 -9.03 -3.31 -0.18
N THR A 116 -8.49 -4.15 -1.04
CA THR A 116 -9.23 -5.16 -1.79
C THR A 116 -8.80 -6.55 -1.36
N THR A 117 -9.71 -7.31 -0.77
CA THR A 117 -9.54 -8.73 -0.45
C THR A 117 -10.09 -9.58 -1.58
N LEU A 118 -9.27 -10.50 -2.08
CA LEU A 118 -9.66 -11.49 -3.08
C LEU A 118 -9.60 -12.88 -2.45
N LYS A 119 -10.67 -13.66 -2.64
CA LYS A 119 -10.61 -15.12 -2.49
C LYS A 119 -10.59 -15.76 -3.86
N PHE A 120 -9.69 -16.71 -4.04
CA PHE A 120 -9.47 -17.34 -5.33
C PHE A 120 -8.95 -18.75 -5.18
N TYR A 121 -9.05 -19.55 -6.23
CA TYR A 121 -8.33 -20.81 -6.33
C TYR A 121 -7.44 -20.79 -7.58
N CYS A 122 -6.40 -21.62 -7.60
CA CYS A 122 -5.50 -21.72 -8.72
C CYS A 122 -5.95 -22.83 -9.66
N LYS A 123 -6.41 -22.47 -10.87
CA LYS A 123 -6.79 -23.42 -11.90
C LYS A 123 -5.60 -23.69 -12.82
N SER A 124 -5.22 -24.95 -13.01
CA SER A 124 -4.26 -25.30 -14.06
C SER A 124 -4.85 -24.96 -15.43
N ASN A 125 -4.02 -24.42 -16.31
CA ASN A 125 -4.33 -24.41 -17.74
C ASN A 125 -4.28 -25.83 -18.31
#